data_AF-A0A953FYS9-F1
#
_entry.id   AF-A0A953FYS9-F1
#
_cell.length_a   1.000
_cell.length_b   1.000
_cell.length_c   1.000
_cell.angle_alpha   90.00
_cell.angle_beta   90.00
_cell.angle_gamma   90.00
#
_symmetry.space_group_name_H-M   'P 1'
#
loop_
_entity.id
_entity.type
_entity.pdbx_description
1 polymer ?
#
loop_
_entity_poly.entity_id
_entity_poly.type
_entity_poly.pdbx_seq_one_letter_code
_entity_poly.pdbx_strand_id
1 'polypeptide(L)'
;MHRSGTSAVSGLLSALNVDFGASENLIAPSPDNLLGYFEYERLTNLNAELLALLGASWSAPPDLKEDWWDSSLNPGISELQKEGSAIITSELKRSGRWGWKDPRNCLLLPFWERVAGVTFDLVFIYREPIEVARSLEARDNLPIAMGLSLWEHYNRQALINMAGHRVCVLSFDTLFEQADALAATLAEFLSLDGTAIRTAAGTAEGAIAPQLRHHACTAATHSLSPAQAALQSELQRLPRISEKFRPPILPASDYLDELEAARRIAGASLSFMQKRLEALTLQTIKLQALCEDLRTRTSAAESEQEYYRRIITGPGFTVYNSLVNVFRRVPVLRRVMYALALFLLRRRI
;
A
#
# COMPACT_ATOMS: atom_id res chain seq x y z
N MET A 1 -2.25 -13.52 -8.20
CA MET A 1 -1.71 -12.13 -8.17
C MET A 1 -2.62 -11.23 -7.34
N HIS A 2 -2.08 -10.16 -6.73
CA HIS A 2 -2.89 -9.12 -6.09
C HIS A 2 -3.89 -8.52 -7.10
N ARG A 3 -5.01 -7.96 -6.60
CA ARG A 3 -6.04 -7.28 -7.41
C ARG A 3 -6.75 -8.17 -8.45
N SER A 4 -6.59 -9.49 -8.36
CA SER A 4 -7.27 -10.48 -9.22
C SER A 4 -8.63 -10.96 -8.67
N GLY A 5 -9.12 -10.39 -7.57
CA GLY A 5 -10.41 -10.76 -6.95
C GLY A 5 -10.37 -11.96 -6.00
N THR A 6 -9.20 -12.30 -5.47
CA THR A 6 -9.02 -13.43 -4.54
C THR A 6 -9.91 -13.37 -3.30
N SER A 7 -10.20 -12.17 -2.76
CA SER A 7 -11.08 -12.04 -1.59
C SER A 7 -12.54 -12.37 -1.89
N ALA A 8 -13.03 -12.08 -3.10
CA ALA A 8 -14.40 -12.47 -3.48
C ALA A 8 -14.52 -13.99 -3.65
N VAL A 9 -13.48 -14.63 -4.19
CA VAL A 9 -13.38 -16.10 -4.22
C VAL A 9 -13.31 -16.68 -2.80
N SER A 10 -12.55 -16.07 -1.89
CA SER A 10 -12.52 -16.49 -0.48
C SER A 10 -13.90 -16.35 0.19
N GLY A 11 -14.65 -15.30 -0.10
CA GLY A 11 -16.04 -15.15 0.35
C GLY A 11 -16.95 -16.29 -0.13
N LEU A 12 -16.85 -16.67 -1.41
CA LEU A 12 -17.57 -17.83 -1.95
C LEU A 12 -17.15 -19.15 -1.28
N LEU A 13 -15.84 -19.37 -1.11
CA LEU A 13 -15.33 -20.56 -0.42
C LEU A 13 -15.80 -20.63 1.03
N SER A 14 -15.87 -19.49 1.72
CA SER A 14 -16.41 -19.41 3.08
C SER A 14 -17.90 -19.74 3.13
N ALA A 15 -18.69 -19.25 2.16
CA ALA A 15 -20.10 -19.64 1.99
C ALA A 15 -20.28 -21.14 1.68
N LEU A 16 -19.24 -21.79 1.15
CA LEU A 16 -19.16 -23.24 0.92
C LEU A 16 -18.52 -24.01 2.10
N ASN A 17 -18.47 -23.41 3.29
CA ASN A 17 -17.95 -23.98 4.53
C ASN A 17 -16.44 -24.30 4.51
N VAL A 18 -15.64 -23.60 3.69
CA VAL A 18 -14.19 -23.56 3.87
C VAL A 18 -13.87 -22.63 5.03
N ASP A 19 -13.23 -23.17 6.06
CA ASP A 19 -12.78 -22.41 7.22
C ASP A 19 -11.48 -21.67 6.87
N PHE A 20 -11.42 -20.35 7.11
CA PHE A 20 -10.22 -19.53 6.87
C PHE A 20 -9.40 -19.25 8.13
N GLY A 21 -9.86 -19.69 9.30
CA GLY A 21 -9.30 -19.31 10.59
C GLY A 21 -10.29 -18.50 11.43
N ALA A 22 -10.02 -18.43 12.73
CA ALA A 22 -10.76 -17.55 13.63
C ALA A 22 -10.58 -16.08 13.23
N SER A 23 -11.61 -15.25 13.42
CA SER A 23 -11.64 -13.86 12.94
C SER A 23 -10.49 -12.99 13.44
N GLU A 24 -10.00 -13.26 14.65
CA GLU A 24 -8.86 -12.60 15.30
C GLU A 24 -7.52 -12.93 14.63
N ASN A 25 -7.45 -14.01 13.86
CA ASN A 25 -6.27 -14.41 13.10
C ASN A 25 -6.31 -13.88 11.66
N LEU A 26 -7.40 -13.24 11.25
CA LEU A 26 -7.58 -12.70 9.91
C LEU A 26 -7.26 -11.20 9.88
N ILE A 27 -6.66 -10.75 8.78
CA ILE A 27 -6.41 -9.32 8.56
C ILE A 27 -7.74 -8.58 8.51
N ALA A 28 -7.84 -7.55 9.35
CA ALA A 28 -9.02 -6.72 9.47
C ALA A 28 -9.41 -6.06 8.13
N PRO A 29 -10.71 -5.85 7.88
CA PRO A 29 -11.18 -5.05 6.75
C PRO A 29 -10.57 -3.64 6.75
N SER A 30 -10.46 -3.04 5.56
CA SER A 30 -9.93 -1.69 5.36
C SER A 30 -10.70 -0.99 4.24
N PRO A 31 -10.50 0.32 3.99
CA PRO A 31 -11.17 1.02 2.90
C PRO A 31 -10.98 0.36 1.52
N ASP A 32 -9.83 -0.29 1.29
CA ASP A 32 -9.52 -1.01 0.04
C ASP A 32 -10.27 -2.34 -0.11
N ASN A 33 -10.78 -2.90 0.99
CA ASN A 33 -11.58 -4.12 1.02
C ASN A 33 -12.47 -4.18 2.27
N LEU A 34 -13.71 -3.72 2.11
CA LEU A 34 -14.69 -3.59 3.19
C LEU A 34 -15.22 -4.93 3.70
N LEU A 35 -15.16 -5.99 2.89
CA LEU A 35 -15.63 -7.34 3.26
C LEU A 35 -14.56 -8.16 3.98
N GLY A 36 -13.38 -7.59 4.20
CA GLY A 36 -12.25 -8.28 4.81
C GLY A 36 -11.43 -9.05 3.81
N TYR A 37 -10.18 -9.32 4.18
CA TYR A 37 -9.23 -9.90 3.24
C TYR A 37 -9.37 -11.41 3.13
N PHE A 38 -9.77 -12.12 4.19
CA PHE A 38 -9.62 -13.60 4.31
C PHE A 38 -8.14 -14.02 4.22
N GLU A 39 -7.23 -13.13 4.59
CA GLU A 39 -5.79 -13.38 4.72
C GLU A 39 -5.51 -13.74 6.18
N TYR A 40 -4.91 -14.91 6.42
CA TYR A 40 -4.44 -15.28 7.74
C TYR A 40 -3.21 -14.44 8.08
N GLU A 41 -3.32 -13.56 9.08
CA GLU A 41 -2.36 -12.48 9.32
C GLU A 41 -0.94 -13.02 9.54
N ARG A 42 -0.78 -14.04 10.39
CA ARG A 42 0.57 -14.57 10.65
C ARG A 42 1.20 -15.21 9.42
N LEU A 43 0.45 -15.98 8.62
CA LEU A 43 0.95 -16.57 7.37
C LEU A 43 1.28 -15.48 6.34
N THR A 44 0.50 -14.39 6.32
CA THR A 44 0.74 -13.20 5.49
C THR A 44 2.06 -12.52 5.88
N ASN A 45 2.37 -12.46 7.18
CA ASN A 45 3.64 -11.92 7.68
C ASN A 45 4.81 -12.85 7.37
N LEU A 46 4.65 -14.18 7.52
CA LEU A 46 5.66 -15.17 7.12
C LEU A 46 6.00 -15.06 5.63
N ASN A 47 5.00 -14.86 4.76
CA ASN A 47 5.24 -14.60 3.34
C ASN A 47 6.06 -13.32 3.09
N ALA A 48 5.87 -12.28 3.89
CA ALA A 48 6.64 -11.03 3.78
C ALA A 48 8.09 -11.23 4.26
N GLU A 49 8.27 -11.89 5.40
CA GLU A 49 9.58 -12.24 5.96
C GLU A 49 10.38 -13.13 5.01
N LEU A 50 9.73 -14.14 4.41
CA LEU A 50 10.36 -15.05 3.44
C LEU A 50 10.84 -14.30 2.20
N LEU A 51 9.99 -13.43 1.62
CA LEU A 51 10.42 -12.60 0.49
C LEU A 51 11.57 -11.66 0.88
N ALA A 52 11.53 -11.07 2.07
CA ALA A 52 12.59 -10.18 2.55
C ALA A 52 13.93 -10.93 2.72
N LEU A 53 13.92 -12.17 3.22
CA LEU A 53 15.12 -13.03 3.29
C LEU A 53 15.73 -13.30 1.91
N LEU A 54 14.89 -13.33 0.88
CA LEU A 54 15.30 -13.48 -0.52
C LEU A 54 15.67 -12.15 -1.19
N GLY A 55 15.72 -11.04 -0.44
CA GLY A 55 16.01 -9.70 -0.95
C GLY A 55 14.89 -9.13 -1.83
N ALA A 56 13.66 -9.63 -1.66
CA ALA A 56 12.52 -9.35 -2.52
C ALA A 56 11.31 -8.81 -1.74
N SER A 57 10.30 -8.39 -2.49
CA SER A 57 8.99 -8.00 -1.95
C SER A 57 7.88 -8.44 -2.90
N TRP A 58 6.62 -8.22 -2.54
CA TRP A 58 5.50 -8.54 -3.44
C TRP A 58 5.52 -7.70 -4.73
N SER A 59 6.03 -6.48 -4.67
CA SER A 59 6.13 -5.55 -5.81
C SER A 59 7.48 -5.59 -6.51
N ALA A 60 8.45 -6.30 -5.93
CA ALA A 60 9.73 -6.64 -6.54
C ALA A 60 10.02 -8.13 -6.26
N PRO A 61 9.19 -9.04 -6.82
CA PRO A 61 9.36 -10.46 -6.59
C PRO A 61 10.69 -10.96 -7.18
N PRO A 62 11.32 -11.96 -6.57
CA PRO A 62 12.58 -12.49 -7.04
C PRO A 62 12.36 -13.42 -8.25
N ASP A 63 13.40 -13.59 -9.06
CA ASP A 63 13.46 -14.75 -9.97
C ASP A 63 13.82 -15.99 -9.15
N LEU A 64 12.79 -16.73 -8.78
CA LEU A 64 12.88 -17.90 -7.91
C LEU A 64 13.45 -19.09 -8.70
N LYS A 65 14.76 -19.33 -8.55
CA LYS A 65 15.46 -20.51 -9.11
C LYS A 65 14.97 -21.81 -8.47
N GLU A 66 15.25 -22.95 -9.11
CA GLU A 66 14.96 -24.26 -8.52
C GLU A 66 15.52 -24.37 -7.09
N ASP A 67 14.77 -25.04 -6.22
CA ASP A 67 15.12 -25.35 -4.83
C ASP A 67 15.38 -24.14 -3.91
N TRP A 68 14.92 -22.92 -4.26
CA TRP A 68 15.04 -21.74 -3.40
C TRP A 68 14.43 -21.92 -1.99
N TRP A 69 13.46 -22.83 -1.87
CA TRP A 69 12.76 -23.20 -0.63
C TRP A 69 13.53 -24.20 0.25
N ASP A 70 14.69 -24.70 -0.21
CA ASP A 70 15.49 -25.65 0.55
C ASP A 70 16.14 -24.97 1.77
N SER A 71 15.71 -25.38 2.96
CA SER A 71 16.19 -24.83 4.23
C SER A 71 17.63 -25.22 4.57
N SER A 72 18.23 -26.18 3.86
CA SER A 72 19.67 -26.46 3.95
C SER A 72 20.53 -25.31 3.40
N LEU A 73 19.95 -24.45 2.55
CA LEU A 73 20.64 -23.34 1.91
C LEU A 73 20.56 -22.02 2.70
N ASN A 74 19.57 -21.89 3.61
CA ASN A 74 19.38 -20.69 4.42
C ASN A 74 18.73 -21.03 5.78
N PRO A 75 19.44 -20.86 6.91
CA PRO A 75 18.89 -21.10 8.24
C PRO A 75 17.57 -20.39 8.50
N GLY A 76 17.45 -19.11 8.09
CA GLY A 76 16.25 -18.29 8.26
C GLY A 76 14.98 -18.91 7.68
N ILE A 77 15.12 -19.68 6.60
CA ILE A 77 14.00 -20.41 5.99
C ILE A 77 13.54 -21.54 6.93
N SER A 78 14.44 -22.19 7.65
CA SER A 78 14.11 -23.26 8.61
C SER A 78 13.25 -22.76 9.77
N GLU A 79 13.54 -21.57 10.31
CA GLU A 79 12.70 -20.99 11.38
C GLU A 79 11.28 -20.70 10.87
N LEU A 80 11.15 -20.09 9.68
CA LEU A 80 9.84 -19.82 9.07
C LEU A 80 9.08 -21.12 8.76
N GLN A 81 9.78 -22.18 8.35
CA GLN A 81 9.16 -23.50 8.11
C GLN A 81 8.56 -24.09 9.40
N LYS A 82 9.31 -24.04 10.51
CA LYS A 82 8.83 -24.56 11.81
C LYS A 82 7.58 -23.83 12.27
N GLU A 83 7.59 -22.51 12.17
CA GLU A 83 6.46 -21.69 12.60
C GLU A 83 5.23 -21.90 11.71
N GLY A 84 5.40 -21.86 10.39
CA GLY A 84 4.32 -22.13 9.43
C GLY A 84 3.71 -23.51 9.63
N SER A 85 4.54 -24.53 9.91
CA SER A 85 4.09 -25.91 10.10
C SER A 85 3.25 -26.05 11.36
N ALA A 86 3.64 -25.36 12.44
CA ALA A 86 2.86 -25.33 13.67
C ALA A 86 1.45 -24.73 13.45
N ILE A 87 1.35 -23.63 12.71
CA ILE A 87 0.07 -22.96 12.39
C ILE A 87 -0.81 -23.85 11.50
N ILE A 88 -0.25 -24.37 10.40
CA ILE A 88 -1.00 -25.23 9.47
C ILE A 88 -1.49 -26.49 10.21
N THR A 89 -0.65 -27.11 11.02
CA THR A 89 -1.01 -28.30 11.79
C THR A 89 -2.11 -28.00 12.81
N SER A 90 -2.08 -26.85 13.49
CA SER A 90 -3.15 -26.48 14.44
C SER A 90 -4.47 -26.22 13.73
N GLU A 91 -4.47 -25.53 12.60
CA GLU A 91 -5.69 -25.20 11.85
C GLU A 91 -6.32 -26.44 11.20
N LEU A 92 -5.51 -27.33 10.61
CA LEU A 92 -5.99 -28.61 10.07
C LEU A 92 -6.53 -29.55 11.16
N LYS A 93 -6.03 -29.48 12.40
CA LYS A 93 -6.61 -30.22 13.53
C LYS A 93 -7.94 -29.63 14.00
N ARG A 94 -8.09 -28.31 13.90
CA ARG A 94 -9.27 -27.57 14.35
C ARG A 94 -10.43 -27.72 13.37
N SER A 95 -10.15 -27.68 12.07
CA SER A 95 -11.17 -27.75 11.02
C SER A 95 -10.93 -28.94 10.11
N GLY A 96 -11.99 -29.67 9.78
CA GLY A 96 -11.93 -30.73 8.77
C GLY A 96 -11.66 -30.23 7.35
N ARG A 97 -11.92 -28.93 7.08
CA ARG A 97 -11.66 -28.27 5.81
C ARG A 97 -11.22 -26.84 6.02
N TRP A 98 -9.92 -26.64 5.99
CA TRP A 98 -9.29 -25.34 6.16
C TRP A 98 -8.66 -24.87 4.85
N GLY A 99 -8.78 -23.58 4.58
CA GLY A 99 -8.11 -22.91 3.47
C GLY A 99 -7.45 -21.63 3.97
N TRP A 100 -6.36 -21.22 3.32
CA TRP A 100 -5.84 -19.87 3.49
C TRP A 100 -5.58 -19.25 2.13
N LYS A 101 -5.69 -17.93 2.06
CA LYS A 101 -5.47 -17.17 0.84
C LYS A 101 -4.39 -16.15 1.08
N ASP A 102 -3.43 -16.07 0.18
CA ASP A 102 -2.50 -14.97 0.00
C ASP A 102 -2.10 -14.90 -1.48
N PRO A 103 -2.19 -13.74 -2.15
CA PRO A 103 -1.80 -13.62 -3.55
C PRO A 103 -0.34 -14.02 -3.86
N ARG A 104 0.55 -13.98 -2.86
CA ARG A 104 1.96 -14.38 -2.97
C ARG A 104 2.16 -15.90 -2.97
N ASN A 105 1.14 -16.68 -2.64
CA ASN A 105 1.20 -18.14 -2.79
C ASN A 105 1.41 -18.57 -4.24
N CYS A 106 1.06 -17.71 -5.23
CA CYS A 106 1.44 -17.94 -6.63
C CYS A 106 2.96 -18.15 -6.83
N LEU A 107 3.77 -17.50 -5.98
CA LEU A 107 5.23 -17.58 -5.99
C LEU A 107 5.74 -18.61 -4.95
N LEU A 108 5.11 -18.61 -3.77
CA LEU A 108 5.64 -19.27 -2.57
C LEU A 108 5.07 -20.67 -2.32
N LEU A 109 4.20 -21.18 -3.20
CA LEU A 109 3.58 -22.50 -3.05
C LEU A 109 4.60 -23.62 -2.76
N PRO A 110 5.74 -23.75 -3.49
CA PRO A 110 6.70 -24.82 -3.21
C PRO A 110 7.25 -24.83 -1.78
N PHE A 111 7.44 -23.65 -1.17
CA PHE A 111 7.81 -23.55 0.25
C PHE A 111 6.69 -24.08 1.14
N TRP A 112 5.44 -23.68 0.88
CA TRP A 112 4.30 -24.09 1.70
C TRP A 112 3.98 -25.58 1.61
N GLU A 113 4.21 -26.22 0.47
CA GLU A 113 4.09 -27.68 0.33
C GLU A 113 5.06 -28.42 1.27
N ARG A 114 6.32 -27.94 1.36
CA ARG A 114 7.30 -28.48 2.29
C ARG A 114 6.89 -28.28 3.75
N VAL A 115 6.34 -27.11 4.06
CA VAL A 115 5.89 -26.75 5.43
C VAL A 115 4.71 -27.58 5.88
N ALA A 116 3.73 -27.78 5.01
CA ALA A 116 2.48 -28.44 5.34
C ALA A 116 2.60 -29.97 5.34
N GLY A 117 3.53 -30.53 4.55
CA GLY A 117 3.68 -31.98 4.43
C GLY A 117 2.47 -32.67 3.80
N VAL A 118 1.59 -31.91 3.15
CA VAL A 118 0.37 -32.36 2.45
C VAL A 118 0.26 -31.66 1.11
N THR A 119 -0.48 -32.25 0.17
CA THR A 119 -0.79 -31.62 -1.11
C THR A 119 -1.99 -30.69 -1.00
N PHE A 120 -1.90 -29.52 -1.61
CA PHE A 120 -3.00 -28.55 -1.65
C PHE A 120 -3.91 -28.75 -2.84
N ASP A 121 -5.19 -28.51 -2.61
CA ASP A 121 -6.16 -28.16 -3.65
C ASP A 121 -6.09 -26.67 -3.92
N LEU A 122 -5.89 -26.30 -5.18
CA LEU A 122 -5.61 -24.93 -5.54
C LEU A 122 -6.81 -24.30 -6.21
N VAL A 123 -7.25 -23.15 -5.70
CA VAL A 123 -8.20 -22.29 -6.39
C VAL A 123 -7.43 -21.10 -6.96
N PHE A 124 -7.34 -21.06 -8.28
CA PHE A 124 -6.60 -20.05 -9.02
C PHE A 124 -7.56 -19.11 -9.73
N ILE A 125 -7.39 -17.81 -9.50
CA ILE A 125 -8.15 -16.77 -10.18
C ILE A 125 -7.21 -15.83 -10.93
N TYR A 126 -7.55 -15.54 -12.18
CA TYR A 126 -6.89 -14.53 -12.99
C TYR A 126 -7.89 -13.43 -13.39
N ARG A 127 -7.34 -12.30 -13.82
CA ARG A 127 -8.07 -11.12 -14.28
C ARG A 127 -7.36 -10.50 -15.47
N GLU A 128 -8.12 -9.75 -16.27
CA GLU A 128 -7.61 -8.91 -17.35
C GLU A 128 -6.36 -8.09 -16.94
N PRO A 129 -5.24 -8.20 -17.70
CA PRO A 129 -3.96 -7.62 -17.34
C PRO A 129 -4.02 -6.09 -17.13
N ILE A 130 -4.72 -5.38 -18.02
CA ILE A 130 -4.84 -3.92 -17.95
C ILE A 130 -5.68 -3.50 -16.74
N GLU A 131 -6.72 -4.25 -16.38
CA GLU A 131 -7.51 -3.95 -15.20
C GLU A 131 -6.71 -4.17 -13.91
N VAL A 132 -5.87 -5.21 -13.86
CA VAL A 132 -4.94 -5.43 -12.75
C VAL A 132 -3.93 -4.28 -12.66
N ALA A 133 -3.30 -3.90 -13.77
CA ALA A 133 -2.31 -2.83 -13.81
C ALA A 133 -2.91 -1.47 -13.38
N ARG A 134 -4.08 -1.09 -13.90
CA ARG A 134 -4.79 0.13 -13.48
C ARG A 134 -5.19 0.10 -12.02
N SER A 135 -5.60 -1.08 -11.51
CA SER A 135 -5.94 -1.20 -10.10
C SER A 135 -4.73 -1.09 -9.19
N LEU A 136 -3.54 -1.53 -9.62
CA LEU A 136 -2.29 -1.34 -8.89
C LEU A 136 -1.81 0.11 -8.97
N GLU A 137 -1.99 0.78 -10.12
CA GLU A 137 -1.74 2.22 -10.26
C GLU A 137 -2.59 3.02 -9.27
N ALA A 138 -3.90 2.75 -9.20
CA ALA A 138 -4.80 3.47 -8.30
C ALA A 138 -4.48 3.24 -6.80
N ARG A 139 -4.07 2.02 -6.42
CA ARG A 139 -3.79 1.68 -5.01
C ARG A 139 -2.39 2.08 -4.56
N ASP A 140 -1.38 1.76 -5.37
CA ASP A 140 0.04 1.79 -4.99
C ASP A 140 0.84 2.82 -5.79
N ASN A 141 0.22 3.55 -6.73
CA ASN A 141 0.87 4.47 -7.66
C ASN A 141 1.97 3.79 -8.50
N LEU A 142 1.77 2.49 -8.84
CA LEU A 142 2.69 1.75 -9.70
C LEU A 142 2.46 2.10 -11.18
N PRO A 143 3.53 2.31 -11.97
CA PRO A 143 3.39 2.49 -13.41
C PRO A 143 2.67 1.31 -14.08
N ILE A 144 1.81 1.58 -15.06
CA ILE A 144 1.08 0.53 -15.80
C ILE A 144 2.00 -0.57 -16.34
N ALA A 145 3.16 -0.20 -16.91
CA ALA A 145 4.14 -1.17 -17.39
C ALA A 145 4.63 -2.12 -16.29
N MET A 146 4.92 -1.58 -15.10
CA MET A 146 5.30 -2.38 -13.93
C MET A 146 4.15 -3.31 -13.49
N GLY A 147 2.92 -2.81 -13.49
CA GLY A 147 1.73 -3.61 -13.19
C GLY A 147 1.53 -4.77 -14.16
N LEU A 148 1.79 -4.55 -15.46
CA LEU A 148 1.73 -5.60 -16.50
C LEU A 148 2.83 -6.64 -16.33
N SER A 149 4.08 -6.24 -16.07
CA SER A 149 5.17 -7.18 -15.80
C SER A 149 4.95 -7.99 -14.52
N LEU A 150 4.39 -7.38 -13.46
CA LEU A 150 3.98 -8.09 -12.24
C LEU A 150 2.86 -9.09 -12.53
N TRP A 151 1.83 -8.69 -13.29
CA TRP A 151 0.77 -9.59 -13.70
C TRP A 151 1.34 -10.80 -14.45
N GLU A 152 2.25 -10.57 -15.40
CA GLU A 152 2.86 -11.65 -16.17
C GLU A 152 3.68 -12.58 -15.27
N HIS A 153 4.57 -12.03 -14.44
CA HIS A 153 5.41 -12.82 -13.53
C HIS A 153 4.57 -13.73 -12.63
N TYR A 154 3.59 -13.16 -11.91
CA TYR A 154 2.79 -13.91 -10.96
C TYR A 154 1.94 -15.00 -11.62
N ASN A 155 1.36 -14.74 -12.79
CA ASN A 155 0.56 -15.74 -13.49
C ASN A 155 1.44 -16.85 -14.06
N ARG A 156 2.63 -16.54 -14.61
CA ARG A 156 3.59 -17.56 -15.07
C ARG A 156 4.04 -18.46 -13.93
N GLN A 157 4.43 -17.87 -12.80
CA GLN A 157 4.86 -18.60 -11.62
C GLN A 157 3.74 -19.45 -11.04
N ALA A 158 2.50 -18.93 -11.01
CA ALA A 158 1.34 -19.73 -10.61
C ALA A 158 1.17 -20.95 -11.51
N LEU A 159 1.23 -20.80 -12.85
CA LEU A 159 1.07 -21.93 -13.78
C LEU A 159 2.15 -23.00 -13.57
N ILE A 160 3.40 -22.59 -13.35
CA ILE A 160 4.51 -23.52 -13.06
C ILE A 160 4.26 -24.24 -11.73
N ASN A 161 3.98 -23.50 -10.66
CA ASN A 161 3.85 -24.05 -9.32
C ASN A 161 2.58 -24.89 -9.14
N MET A 162 1.55 -24.68 -9.96
CA MET A 162 0.34 -25.51 -9.96
C MET A 162 0.54 -26.88 -10.62
N ALA A 163 1.67 -27.14 -11.29
CA ALA A 163 1.90 -28.39 -12.02
C ALA A 163 1.71 -29.61 -11.12
N GLY A 164 0.87 -30.56 -11.56
CA GLY A 164 0.60 -31.79 -10.81
C GLY A 164 -0.49 -31.70 -9.74
N HIS A 165 -0.97 -30.49 -9.40
CA HIS A 165 -2.03 -30.29 -8.42
C HIS A 165 -3.44 -30.48 -8.99
N ARG A 166 -4.40 -30.68 -8.07
CA ARG A 166 -5.80 -30.40 -8.36
C ARG A 166 -6.03 -28.89 -8.36
N VAL A 167 -6.61 -28.38 -9.44
CA VAL A 167 -6.78 -26.94 -9.64
C VAL A 167 -8.21 -26.63 -10.10
N CYS A 168 -8.82 -25.64 -9.49
CA CYS A 168 -10.00 -24.94 -9.99
C CYS A 168 -9.59 -23.55 -10.51
N VAL A 169 -9.83 -23.31 -11.80
CA VAL A 169 -9.47 -22.07 -12.49
C VAL A 169 -10.70 -21.19 -12.68
N LEU A 170 -10.64 -19.97 -12.17
CA LEU A 170 -11.69 -18.97 -12.24
C LEU A 170 -11.21 -17.72 -12.98
N SER A 171 -12.13 -17.06 -13.67
CA SER A 171 -11.90 -15.72 -14.24
C SER A 171 -12.67 -14.68 -13.44
N PHE A 172 -12.00 -13.56 -13.14
CA PHE A 172 -12.62 -12.41 -12.49
C PHE A 172 -13.84 -11.87 -13.24
N ASP A 173 -13.87 -11.94 -14.57
CA ASP A 173 -14.99 -11.42 -15.36
C ASP A 173 -16.27 -12.19 -15.09
N THR A 174 -16.16 -13.51 -14.93
CA THR A 174 -17.31 -14.38 -14.61
C THR A 174 -17.80 -14.20 -13.17
N LEU A 175 -16.98 -13.60 -12.29
CA LEU A 175 -17.26 -13.47 -10.86
C LEU A 175 -18.53 -12.66 -10.58
N PHE A 176 -18.77 -11.60 -11.33
CA PHE A 176 -19.93 -10.72 -11.13
C PHE A 176 -21.14 -11.13 -11.97
N GLU A 177 -20.91 -11.81 -13.10
CA GLU A 177 -21.97 -12.12 -14.07
C GLU A 177 -22.61 -13.48 -13.80
N GLN A 178 -21.88 -14.42 -13.18
CA GLN A 178 -22.29 -15.82 -13.02
C GLN A 178 -21.92 -16.38 -11.64
N ALA A 179 -22.15 -15.60 -10.59
CA ALA A 179 -21.71 -15.88 -9.23
C ALA A 179 -22.19 -17.25 -8.69
N ASP A 180 -23.46 -17.60 -8.87
CA ASP A 180 -24.00 -18.90 -8.43
C ASP A 180 -23.43 -20.08 -9.24
N ALA A 181 -23.16 -19.88 -10.54
CA ALA A 181 -22.52 -20.91 -11.37
C ALA A 181 -21.06 -21.16 -10.93
N LEU A 182 -20.37 -20.11 -10.48
CA LEU A 182 -19.04 -20.24 -9.87
C LEU A 182 -19.09 -20.92 -8.52
N ALA A 183 -20.07 -20.60 -7.68
CA ALA A 183 -20.28 -21.31 -6.42
C ALA A 183 -20.52 -22.81 -6.66
N ALA A 184 -21.32 -23.17 -7.67
CA ALA A 184 -21.53 -24.55 -8.08
C ALA A 184 -20.23 -25.23 -8.57
N THR A 185 -19.43 -24.53 -9.39
CA THR A 185 -18.13 -25.03 -9.86
C THR A 185 -17.16 -25.26 -8.70
N LEU A 186 -17.12 -24.35 -7.73
CA LEU A 186 -16.31 -24.49 -6.52
C LEU A 186 -16.78 -25.65 -5.66
N ALA A 187 -18.10 -25.84 -5.49
CA ALA A 187 -18.63 -26.98 -4.75
C ALA A 187 -18.31 -28.32 -5.43
N GLU A 188 -18.43 -28.41 -6.76
CA GLU A 188 -18.00 -29.59 -7.52
C GLU A 188 -16.52 -29.90 -7.28
N PHE A 189 -15.65 -28.90 -7.42
CA PHE A 189 -14.22 -29.05 -7.17
C PHE A 189 -13.93 -29.51 -5.74
N LEU A 190 -14.58 -28.88 -4.76
CA LEU A 190 -14.44 -29.19 -3.35
C LEU A 190 -14.96 -30.59 -3.00
N SER A 191 -15.87 -31.17 -3.79
CA SER A 191 -16.39 -32.52 -3.60
C SER A 191 -15.55 -33.63 -4.20
N LEU A 192 -14.47 -33.31 -4.91
CA LEU A 192 -13.56 -34.30 -5.49
C LEU A 192 -12.79 -35.11 -4.42
N ASP A 193 -12.78 -34.69 -3.16
CA ASP A 193 -12.25 -35.46 -2.03
C ASP A 193 -13.24 -36.49 -1.46
N GLY A 194 -14.44 -36.59 -2.05
CA GLY A 194 -15.52 -37.49 -1.61
C GLY A 194 -16.50 -36.86 -0.62
N THR A 195 -16.27 -35.62 -0.17
CA THR A 195 -17.18 -34.91 0.73
C THR A 195 -18.16 -34.07 -0.07
N ALA A 196 -19.43 -34.45 -0.08
CA ALA A 196 -20.46 -33.71 -0.82
C ALA A 196 -20.67 -32.30 -0.24
N ILE A 197 -20.42 -31.28 -1.04
CA ILE A 197 -20.74 -29.88 -0.75
C ILE A 197 -22.01 -29.52 -1.52
N ARG A 198 -23.02 -29.05 -0.80
CA ARG A 198 -24.27 -28.59 -1.39
C ARG A 198 -24.23 -27.09 -1.55
N THR A 199 -24.62 -26.60 -2.72
CA THR A 199 -24.91 -25.18 -2.95
C THR A 199 -26.42 -24.96 -2.90
N ALA A 200 -26.83 -23.79 -2.42
CA ALA A 200 -28.21 -23.32 -2.49
C ALA A 200 -28.29 -22.15 -3.48
N ALA A 201 -29.49 -21.86 -3.98
CA ALA A 201 -29.70 -20.62 -4.71
C ALA A 201 -29.38 -19.43 -3.79
N GLY A 202 -28.62 -18.46 -4.28
CA GLY A 202 -28.18 -17.31 -3.48
C GLY A 202 -26.97 -17.59 -2.58
N THR A 203 -26.26 -18.73 -2.72
CA THR A 203 -24.98 -18.96 -2.00
C THR A 203 -23.97 -17.85 -2.27
N ALA A 204 -24.02 -17.20 -3.44
CA ALA A 204 -23.15 -16.07 -3.74
C ALA A 204 -23.69 -14.70 -3.25
N GLU A 205 -24.91 -14.62 -2.73
CA GLU A 205 -25.49 -13.36 -2.24
C GLU A 205 -24.69 -12.84 -1.04
N GLY A 206 -24.22 -11.59 -1.13
CA GLY A 206 -23.39 -10.96 -0.10
C GLY A 206 -21.92 -11.38 -0.09
N ALA A 207 -21.54 -12.47 -0.76
CA ALA A 207 -20.13 -12.87 -0.91
C ALA A 207 -19.37 -12.01 -1.92
N ILE A 208 -20.09 -11.42 -2.89
CA ILE A 208 -19.53 -10.59 -3.95
C ILE A 208 -20.18 -9.21 -3.89
N ALA A 209 -19.45 -8.22 -3.37
CA ALA A 209 -19.88 -6.83 -3.43
C ALA A 209 -19.73 -6.29 -4.87
N PRO A 210 -20.82 -5.86 -5.56
CA PRO A 210 -20.76 -5.32 -6.91
C PRO A 210 -19.81 -4.11 -7.03
N GLN A 211 -19.62 -3.39 -5.93
CA GLN A 211 -18.73 -2.23 -5.83
C GLN A 211 -17.26 -2.61 -6.11
N LEU A 212 -16.86 -3.88 -5.99
CA LEU A 212 -15.48 -4.33 -6.21
C LEU A 212 -15.02 -4.27 -7.68
N ARG A 213 -15.93 -4.05 -8.65
CA ARG A 213 -15.59 -3.83 -10.07
C ARG A 213 -15.40 -2.33 -10.36
N HIS A 214 -14.40 -1.70 -9.72
CA HIS A 214 -14.11 -0.26 -9.89
C HIS A 214 -13.49 0.13 -11.25
N HIS A 215 -12.93 -0.83 -11.97
CA HIS A 215 -12.20 -0.61 -13.23
C HIS A 215 -12.75 -1.53 -14.32
N ALA A 216 -13.95 -1.25 -14.83
CA ALA A 216 -14.39 -1.83 -16.09
C ALA A 216 -13.63 -1.16 -17.24
N CYS A 217 -13.04 -1.95 -18.13
CA CYS A 217 -12.17 -1.47 -19.21
C CYS A 217 -12.83 -0.36 -20.07
N THR A 218 -12.44 0.90 -19.85
CA THR A 218 -12.62 1.99 -20.80
C THR A 218 -11.33 2.14 -21.62
N ALA A 219 -11.45 1.90 -22.94
CA ALA A 219 -10.47 2.05 -24.02
C ALA A 219 -8.98 1.98 -23.62
N ALA A 220 -8.31 0.87 -23.99
CA ALA A 220 -6.89 0.66 -23.72
C ALA A 220 -6.00 1.59 -24.58
N THR A 221 -5.31 2.52 -23.93
CA THR A 221 -4.16 3.25 -24.52
C THR A 221 -2.86 2.43 -24.48
N HIS A 222 -2.84 1.31 -23.76
CA HIS A 222 -1.68 0.43 -23.62
C HIS A 222 -1.94 -0.91 -24.31
N SER A 223 -1.07 -1.27 -25.25
CA SER A 223 -1.04 -2.59 -25.89
C SER A 223 -0.23 -3.58 -25.06
N LEU A 224 -0.72 -4.80 -24.91
CA LEU A 224 0.04 -5.91 -24.33
C LEU A 224 1.22 -6.29 -25.22
N SER A 225 2.33 -6.73 -24.62
CA SER A 225 3.40 -7.38 -25.37
C SER A 225 2.90 -8.70 -25.98
N PRO A 226 3.54 -9.24 -27.04
CA PRO A 226 3.17 -10.54 -27.60
C PRO A 226 3.17 -11.67 -26.57
N ALA A 227 4.10 -11.64 -25.61
CA ALA A 227 4.17 -12.61 -24.53
C ALA A 227 3.01 -12.48 -23.53
N GLN A 228 2.64 -11.24 -23.16
CA GLN A 228 1.50 -10.96 -22.28
C GLN A 228 0.18 -11.38 -22.94
N ALA A 229 0.01 -11.06 -24.22
CA ALA A 229 -1.17 -11.47 -24.99
C ALA A 229 -1.25 -13.01 -25.14
N ALA A 230 -0.12 -13.68 -25.36
CA ALA A 230 -0.08 -15.14 -25.39
C ALA A 230 -0.46 -15.75 -24.04
N LEU A 231 0.10 -15.24 -22.93
CA LEU A 231 -0.26 -15.68 -21.58
C LEU A 231 -1.75 -15.48 -21.29
N GLN A 232 -2.30 -14.31 -21.63
CA GLN A 232 -3.73 -14.03 -21.46
C GLN A 232 -4.59 -15.04 -22.24
N SER A 233 -4.24 -15.31 -23.49
CA SER A 233 -4.96 -16.27 -24.32
C SER A 233 -4.89 -17.69 -23.74
N GLU A 234 -3.74 -18.10 -23.21
CA GLU A 234 -3.60 -19.41 -22.56
C GLU A 234 -4.41 -19.50 -21.26
N LEU A 235 -4.42 -18.45 -20.42
CA LEU A 235 -5.25 -18.39 -19.21
C LEU A 235 -6.75 -18.56 -19.52
N GLN A 236 -7.22 -17.98 -20.63
CA GLN A 236 -8.60 -18.10 -21.11
C GLN A 236 -8.95 -19.52 -21.62
N ARG A 237 -7.96 -20.31 -22.02
CA ARG A 237 -8.14 -21.68 -22.53
C ARG A 237 -8.01 -22.75 -21.46
N LEU A 238 -7.57 -22.40 -20.25
CA LEU A 238 -7.40 -23.37 -19.18
C LEU A 238 -8.73 -24.07 -18.83
N PRO A 239 -8.69 -25.37 -18.50
CA PRO A 239 -9.87 -26.07 -18.02
C PRO A 239 -10.30 -25.48 -16.68
N ARG A 240 -11.62 -25.39 -16.45
CA ARG A 240 -12.18 -24.91 -15.17
C ARG A 240 -11.78 -25.76 -13.99
N ILE A 241 -11.77 -27.09 -14.14
CA ILE A 241 -11.33 -28.04 -13.13
C ILE A 241 -10.31 -28.98 -13.77
N SER A 242 -9.23 -29.24 -13.06
CA SER A 242 -8.20 -30.19 -13.45
C SER A 242 -7.76 -31.00 -12.22
N GLU A 243 -7.90 -32.32 -12.26
CA GLU A 243 -7.38 -33.20 -11.19
C GLU A 243 -5.85 -33.30 -11.18
N LYS A 244 -5.20 -33.06 -12.32
CA LYS A 244 -3.74 -33.04 -12.42
C LYS A 244 -3.30 -32.00 -13.43
N PHE A 245 -3.09 -30.79 -12.95
CA PHE A 245 -2.81 -29.63 -13.77
C PHE A 245 -1.51 -29.79 -14.56
N ARG A 246 -1.54 -29.37 -15.83
CA ARG A 246 -0.38 -29.34 -16.71
C ARG A 246 -0.19 -27.90 -17.20
N PRO A 247 0.96 -27.26 -16.92
CA PRO A 247 1.20 -25.91 -17.38
C PRO A 247 1.22 -25.87 -18.92
N PRO A 248 0.63 -24.83 -19.53
CA PRO A 248 0.76 -24.61 -20.97
C PRO A 248 2.20 -24.22 -21.31
N ILE A 249 2.61 -24.46 -22.55
CA ILE A 249 3.88 -23.98 -23.08
C ILE A 249 3.69 -22.51 -23.45
N LEU A 250 4.43 -21.64 -22.78
CA LEU A 250 4.37 -20.20 -23.03
C LEU A 250 5.63 -19.73 -23.78
N PRO A 251 5.53 -18.69 -24.62
CA PRO A 251 6.71 -18.09 -25.21
C PRO A 251 7.62 -17.50 -24.12
N ALA A 252 8.92 -17.46 -24.42
CA ALA A 252 9.89 -16.70 -23.65
C ALA A 252 9.47 -15.22 -23.58
N SER A 253 9.85 -14.56 -22.50
CA SER A 253 9.46 -13.18 -22.24
C SER A 253 10.47 -12.52 -21.32
N ASP A 254 10.78 -11.26 -21.62
CA ASP A 254 11.75 -10.45 -20.89
C ASP A 254 11.07 -9.65 -19.76
N TYR A 255 9.93 -10.13 -19.26
CA TYR A 255 9.12 -9.44 -18.26
C TYR A 255 9.90 -9.12 -16.96
N LEU A 256 10.92 -9.91 -16.62
CA LEU A 256 11.82 -9.62 -15.48
C LEU A 256 12.69 -8.40 -15.76
N ASP A 257 13.25 -8.30 -16.97
CA ASP A 257 14.03 -7.13 -17.39
C ASP A 257 13.15 -5.88 -17.48
N GLU A 258 11.92 -6.03 -17.99
CA GLU A 258 10.92 -4.96 -18.02
C GLU A 258 10.56 -4.49 -16.61
N LEU A 259 10.35 -5.43 -15.68
CA LEU A 259 10.05 -5.15 -14.28
C LEU A 259 11.22 -4.41 -13.61
N GLU A 260 12.45 -4.86 -13.84
CA GLU A 260 13.65 -4.20 -13.34
C GLU A 260 13.82 -2.80 -13.93
N ALA A 261 13.63 -2.63 -15.23
CA ALA A 261 13.73 -1.34 -15.90
C ALA A 261 12.68 -0.36 -15.37
N ALA A 262 11.42 -0.80 -15.25
CA ALA A 262 10.35 0.00 -14.67
C ALA A 262 10.66 0.40 -13.22
N ARG A 263 11.22 -0.54 -12.43
CA ARG A 263 11.65 -0.27 -11.05
C ARG A 263 12.78 0.75 -10.99
N ARG A 264 13.78 0.67 -11.87
CA ARG A 264 14.89 1.65 -11.93
C ARG A 264 14.37 3.05 -12.23
N ILE A 265 13.43 3.17 -13.16
CA ILE A 265 12.79 4.46 -13.51
C ILE A 265 11.99 5.00 -12.31
N ALA A 266 11.16 4.16 -11.69
CA ALA A 266 10.36 4.55 -10.52
C ALA A 266 11.24 4.94 -9.32
N GLY A 267 12.28 4.15 -9.04
CA GLY A 267 13.24 4.42 -7.96
C GLY A 267 14.05 5.70 -8.18
N ALA A 268 14.47 5.98 -9.41
CA ALA A 268 15.13 7.23 -9.75
C ALA A 268 14.19 8.44 -9.54
N SER A 269 12.92 8.30 -9.93
CA SER A 269 11.89 9.33 -9.69
C SER A 269 11.65 9.56 -8.19
N LEU A 270 11.54 8.49 -7.41
CA LEU A 270 11.34 8.56 -5.96
C LEU A 270 12.52 9.24 -5.25
N SER A 271 13.75 8.87 -5.62
CA SER A 271 14.97 9.50 -5.12
C SER A 271 15.02 10.99 -5.46
N PHE A 272 14.62 11.36 -6.68
CA PHE A 272 14.50 12.76 -7.08
C PHE A 272 13.46 13.52 -6.25
N MET A 273 12.29 12.91 -6.00
CA MET A 273 11.25 13.50 -5.15
C MET A 273 11.71 13.65 -3.70
N GLN A 274 12.39 12.67 -3.12
CA GLN A 274 12.96 12.74 -1.77
C GLN A 274 13.94 13.92 -1.64
N LYS A 275 14.90 14.04 -2.57
CA LYS A 275 15.83 15.19 -2.59
C LYS A 275 15.10 16.53 -2.69
N ARG A 276 14.01 16.58 -3.47
CA ARG A 276 13.19 17.79 -3.60
C ARG A 276 12.41 18.10 -2.32
N LEU A 277 11.89 17.08 -1.63
CA LEU A 277 11.22 17.22 -0.34
C LEU A 277 12.18 17.72 0.75
N GLU A 278 13.39 17.17 0.81
CA GLU A 278 14.45 17.63 1.72
C GLU A 278 14.82 19.11 1.46
N ALA A 279 14.98 19.49 0.19
CA ALA A 279 15.25 20.88 -0.19
C ALA A 279 14.12 21.83 0.22
N LEU A 280 12.86 21.45 -0.01
CA LEU A 280 11.68 22.23 0.41
C LEU A 280 11.58 22.32 1.93
N THR A 281 11.88 21.25 2.65
CA THR A 281 11.87 21.22 4.12
C THR A 281 12.90 22.21 4.67
N LEU A 282 14.11 22.22 4.10
CA LEU A 282 15.15 23.19 4.47
C LEU A 282 14.73 24.63 4.16
N GLN A 283 14.04 24.87 3.04
CA GLN A 283 13.53 26.19 2.68
C GLN A 283 12.43 26.66 3.66
N THR A 284 11.53 25.77 4.07
CA THR A 284 10.51 26.05 5.08
C THR A 284 11.14 26.43 6.42
N ILE A 285 12.17 25.70 6.88
CA ILE A 285 12.90 26.03 8.11
C ILE A 285 13.52 27.43 8.02
N LYS A 286 14.15 27.77 6.89
CA LYS A 286 14.73 29.11 6.68
C LYS A 286 13.67 30.22 6.72
N LEU A 287 12.52 30.00 6.09
CA LEU A 287 11.41 30.96 6.10
C LEU A 287 10.82 31.13 7.50
N GLN A 288 10.69 30.05 8.27
CA GLN A 288 10.23 30.11 9.67
C GLN A 288 11.19 30.94 10.54
N ALA A 289 12.51 30.73 10.40
CA ALA A 289 13.50 31.52 11.11
C ALA A 289 13.44 33.01 10.75
N LEU A 290 13.25 33.33 9.46
CA LEU A 290 13.10 34.71 9.00
C LEU A 290 11.81 35.36 9.54
N CYS A 291 10.70 34.64 9.54
CA CYS A 291 9.44 35.12 10.12
C CYS A 291 9.58 35.43 11.62
N GLU A 292 10.33 34.60 12.36
CA GLU A 292 10.54 34.81 13.79
C GLU A 292 11.45 36.02 14.08
N ASP A 293 12.51 36.20 13.30
CA ASP A 293 13.34 37.43 13.36
C ASP A 293 12.50 38.68 13.04
N LEU A 294 11.68 38.64 12.00
CA LEU A 294 10.79 39.76 11.65
C LEU A 294 9.77 40.05 12.75
N ARG A 295 9.18 39.03 13.38
CA ARG A 295 8.27 39.20 14.54
C ARG A 295 8.98 39.87 15.71
N THR A 296 10.20 39.44 16.02
CA THR A 296 11.02 39.98 17.11
C THR A 296 11.31 41.46 16.86
N ARG A 297 11.72 41.82 15.63
CA ARG A 297 11.96 43.22 15.25
C ARG A 297 10.69 44.07 15.27
N THR A 298 9.57 43.52 14.85
CA THR A 298 8.27 44.23 14.85
C THR A 298 7.82 44.50 16.29
N SER A 299 7.91 43.51 17.18
CA SER A 299 7.59 43.67 18.61
C SER A 299 8.49 44.70 19.30
N ALA A 300 9.79 44.70 18.97
CA ALA A 300 10.73 45.71 19.46
C ALA A 300 10.34 47.13 19.00
N ALA A 301 9.99 47.29 17.71
CA ALA A 301 9.56 48.58 17.16
C ALA A 301 8.24 49.06 17.76
N GLU A 302 7.27 48.17 17.99
CA GLU A 302 6.01 48.49 18.66
C GLU A 302 6.22 48.93 20.13
N SER A 303 7.12 48.24 20.84
CA SER A 303 7.49 48.59 22.22
C SER A 303 8.16 49.96 22.29
N GLU A 304 9.03 50.27 21.33
CA GLU A 304 9.69 51.58 21.20
C GLU A 304 8.67 52.68 20.87
N GLN A 305 7.74 52.44 19.94
CA GLN A 305 6.65 53.38 19.64
C GLN A 305 5.78 53.65 20.87
N GLU A 306 5.39 52.63 21.63
CA GLU A 306 4.59 52.78 22.84
C GLU A 306 5.35 53.54 23.95
N TYR A 307 6.66 53.31 24.07
CA TYR A 307 7.52 54.10 24.96
C TYR A 307 7.49 55.59 24.61
N TYR A 308 7.71 55.94 23.34
CA TYR A 308 7.63 57.33 22.88
C TYR A 308 6.22 57.91 23.05
N ARG A 309 5.17 57.12 22.79
CA ARG A 309 3.79 57.54 22.98
C ARG A 309 3.51 57.91 24.43
N ARG A 310 3.93 57.09 25.40
CA ARG A 310 3.80 57.36 26.84
C ARG A 310 4.57 58.59 27.30
N ILE A 311 5.76 58.84 26.72
CA ILE A 311 6.50 60.08 27.00
C ILE A 311 5.69 61.30 26.56
N ILE A 312 5.11 61.26 25.36
CA ILE A 312 4.39 62.40 24.77
C ILE A 312 3.01 62.60 25.42
N THR A 313 2.35 61.55 25.90
CA THR A 313 1.01 61.62 26.52
C THR A 313 1.01 61.66 28.04
N GLY A 314 2.17 61.42 28.68
CA GLY A 314 2.30 61.38 30.13
C GLY A 314 2.26 62.77 30.80
N PRO A 315 1.99 62.82 32.12
CA PRO A 315 1.81 64.07 32.87
C PRO A 315 3.05 65.00 32.80
N GLY A 316 4.25 64.45 32.63
CA GLY A 316 5.49 65.23 32.44
C GLY A 316 5.50 66.06 31.15
N PHE A 317 4.89 65.58 30.06
CA PHE A 317 4.80 66.32 28.79
C PHE A 317 3.69 67.38 28.84
N THR A 318 2.60 67.11 29.56
CA THR A 318 1.54 68.09 29.85
C THR A 318 2.06 69.24 30.71
N VAL A 319 2.90 68.93 31.71
CA VAL A 319 3.62 69.93 32.53
C VAL A 319 4.65 70.68 31.69
N TYR A 320 5.42 70.00 30.83
CA TYR A 320 6.34 70.65 29.90
C TYR A 320 5.62 71.59 28.92
N ASN A 321 4.52 71.18 28.29
CA ASN A 321 3.74 72.04 27.39
C ASN A 321 3.07 73.21 28.12
N SER A 322 2.61 73.00 29.36
CA SER A 322 2.07 74.05 30.21
C SER A 322 3.16 75.07 30.59
N LEU A 323 4.34 74.59 30.98
CA LEU A 323 5.51 75.42 31.28
C LEU A 323 6.00 76.17 30.02
N VAL A 324 6.10 75.51 28.87
CA VAL A 324 6.49 76.14 27.59
C VAL A 324 5.49 77.22 27.18
N ASN A 325 4.19 77.02 27.38
CA ASN A 325 3.16 78.02 27.10
C ASN A 325 3.21 79.21 28.08
N VAL A 326 3.50 78.96 29.37
CA VAL A 326 3.75 80.01 30.37
C VAL A 326 5.03 80.79 30.04
N PHE A 327 6.12 80.10 29.70
CA PHE A 327 7.42 80.70 29.39
C PHE A 327 7.49 81.39 28.03
N ARG A 328 6.62 81.05 27.07
CA ARG A 328 6.46 81.81 25.80
C ARG A 328 5.91 83.22 26.02
N ARG A 329 5.22 83.48 27.13
CA ARG A 329 4.62 84.78 27.45
C ARG A 329 5.54 85.72 28.26
N VAL A 330 6.71 85.24 28.71
CA VAL A 330 7.65 86.03 29.53
C VAL A 330 9.07 85.95 28.94
N PRO A 331 9.61 87.03 28.32
CA PRO A 331 10.85 86.99 27.53
C PRO A 331 12.10 86.54 28.29
N VAL A 332 12.20 86.83 29.59
CA VAL A 332 13.39 86.56 30.42
C VAL A 332 13.59 85.07 30.72
N LEU A 333 12.50 84.29 30.78
CA LEU A 333 12.55 82.88 31.16
C LEU A 333 12.84 81.93 29.98
N ARG A 334 12.79 82.44 28.74
CA ARG A 334 13.10 81.68 27.52
C ARG A 334 14.54 81.19 27.45
N ARG A 335 15.49 81.98 27.98
CA ARG A 335 16.93 81.63 28.01
C ARG A 335 17.24 80.54 29.04
N VAL A 336 16.53 80.54 30.17
CA VAL A 336 16.66 79.53 31.23
C VAL A 336 16.15 78.16 30.75
N MET A 337 15.02 78.15 30.02
CA MET A 337 14.46 76.95 29.40
C MET A 337 15.41 76.27 28.39
N TYR A 338 16.07 77.05 27.53
CA TYR A 338 17.05 76.50 26.57
C TYR A 338 18.28 75.90 27.26
N ALA A 339 18.77 76.55 28.32
CA ALA A 339 19.89 76.04 29.11
C ALA A 339 19.52 74.75 29.88
N LEU A 340 18.30 74.66 30.43
CA LEU A 340 17.82 73.46 31.13
C LEU A 340 17.61 72.28 30.17
N ALA A 341 17.05 72.53 28.98
CA ALA A 341 16.86 71.51 27.96
C ALA A 341 18.20 70.95 27.45
N LEU A 342 19.20 71.82 27.19
CA LEU A 342 20.56 71.42 26.83
C LEU A 342 21.27 70.66 27.96
N PHE A 343 21.02 71.01 29.22
CA PHE A 343 21.59 70.32 30.38
C PHE A 343 21.01 68.91 30.58
N LEU A 344 19.69 68.75 30.38
CA LEU A 344 19.03 67.44 30.49
C LEU A 344 19.37 66.51 29.31
N LEU A 345 19.58 67.06 28.11
CA LEU A 345 20.08 66.29 26.95
C LEU A 345 21.53 65.82 27.13
N ARG A 346 22.39 66.60 27.80
CA ARG A 346 23.80 66.24 28.07
C ARG A 346 24.02 65.17 29.16
N ARG A 347 23.01 64.87 29.98
CA ARG A 347 23.11 63.87 31.07
C ARG A 347 22.49 62.50 30.75
N ARG A 348 21.94 62.32 29.54
CA ARG A 348 21.25 61.08 29.12
C ARG A 348 21.81 60.44 27.83
N ILE A 349 22.94 60.94 27.35
CA ILE A 349 23.89 60.19 26.50
C ILE A 349 24.98 59.71 27.45
#